data_AF-A0A444YI91-F1
#
_entry.id   AF-A0A444YI91-F1
#
_cell.length_a   1.000
_cell.length_b   1.000
_cell.length_c   1.000
_cell.angle_alpha   90.00
_cell.angle_beta   90.00
_cell.angle_gamma   90.00
#
_symmetry.space_group_name_H-M   'P 1'
#
loop_
_entity.id
_entity.type
_entity.pdbx_description
1 polymer ?
#
loop_
_entity_poly.entity_id
_entity_poly.type
_entity_poly.pdbx_seq_one_letter_code
_entity_poly.pdbx_strand_id
1 'polypeptide(L)'
;MARNLPVTALVRSTFYRLNELFTRKSTEAHERLRNGFTYSEFATKRVEESFRRAGNIVVNRRATKGRPKSTRYLNEMDSRDMRGPCRCTICGREGHSRSRCPQRAGPSSAGGH
;
A
#
# COMPACT_ATOMS: atom_id res chain seq x y z
N MET A 1 -32.58 20.58 32.18
CA MET A 1 -32.58 22.02 32.45
C MET A 1 -31.29 22.36 33.19
N ALA A 2 -30.27 22.85 32.49
CA ALA A 2 -28.99 23.28 33.07
C ALA A 2 -28.81 24.76 32.76
N ARG A 3 -29.44 25.62 33.54
CA ARG A 3 -29.33 27.07 33.42
C ARG A 3 -28.93 27.57 34.80
N ASN A 4 -27.79 28.28 34.89
CA ASN A 4 -27.12 28.81 36.11
C ASN A 4 -26.06 27.93 36.80
N LEU A 5 -25.52 26.88 36.15
CA LEU A 5 -24.36 26.18 36.71
C LEU A 5 -23.10 27.04 36.57
N PRO A 6 -22.25 27.15 37.63
CA PRO A 6 -20.95 27.79 37.51
C PRO A 6 -20.15 27.15 36.37
N VAL A 7 -19.46 27.97 35.57
CA VAL A 7 -18.62 27.49 34.44
C VAL A 7 -17.63 26.41 34.90
N THR A 8 -17.11 26.54 36.13
CA THR A 8 -16.21 25.57 36.75
C THR A 8 -16.86 24.20 36.97
N ALA A 9 -18.15 24.15 37.32
CA ALA A 9 -18.89 22.89 37.49
C ALA A 9 -19.11 22.19 36.14
N LEU A 10 -19.41 22.95 35.08
CA LEU A 10 -19.52 22.43 33.72
C LEU A 10 -18.17 21.89 33.22
N VAL A 11 -17.09 22.65 33.40
CA VAL A 11 -15.73 22.23 33.02
C VAL A 11 -15.31 20.99 33.80
N ARG A 12 -15.52 20.94 35.12
CA ARG A 12 -15.18 19.79 35.94
C ARG A 12 -15.96 18.54 35.53
N SER A 13 -17.26 18.68 35.29
CA SER A 13 -18.11 17.57 34.84
C SER A 13 -17.67 17.03 33.47
N THR A 14 -17.43 17.93 32.51
CA THR A 14 -16.95 17.53 31.18
C THR A 14 -15.57 16.88 31.22
N PHE A 15 -14.65 17.42 32.02
CA PHE A 15 -13.32 16.84 32.23
C PHE A 15 -13.40 15.39 32.72
N TYR A 16 -14.13 15.12 33.81
CA TYR A 16 -14.20 13.77 34.36
C TYR A 16 -14.95 12.80 33.45
N ARG A 17 -16.02 13.25 32.76
CA ARG A 17 -16.72 12.42 31.76
C ARG A 17 -15.82 12.05 30.59
N LEU A 18 -14.98 12.98 30.12
CA LEU A 18 -14.01 12.70 29.07
C LEU A 18 -12.89 11.77 29.55
N ASN A 19 -12.40 11.97 30.78
CA ASN A 19 -11.35 11.13 31.36
C ASN A 19 -11.83 9.68 31.54
N GLU A 20 -13.07 9.49 31.99
CA GLU A 20 -13.69 8.17 32.09
C GLU A 20 -13.80 7.50 30.72
N LEU A 21 -14.28 8.24 29.71
CA LEU A 21 -14.37 7.74 28.34
C LEU A 21 -12.99 7.33 27.80
N PHE A 22 -11.97 8.17 28.02
CA PHE A 22 -10.61 7.93 27.57
C PHE A 22 -10.03 6.69 28.23
N THR A 23 -10.19 6.56 29.55
CA THR A 23 -9.74 5.38 30.30
C THR A 23 -10.38 4.10 29.74
N ARG A 24 -11.69 4.08 29.60
CA ARG A 24 -12.41 2.93 29.04
C ARG A 24 -11.99 2.58 27.61
N LYS A 25 -11.80 3.59 26.75
CA LYS A 25 -11.38 3.36 25.36
C LYS A 25 -9.92 2.93 25.27
N SER A 26 -9.07 3.37 26.18
CA SER A 26 -7.68 2.92 26.26
C SER A 26 -7.60 1.43 26.62
N THR A 27 -8.39 0.95 27.60
CA THR A 27 -8.41 -0.47 27.97
C THR A 27 -8.92 -1.34 26.81
N GLU A 28 -10.02 -0.94 26.16
CA GLU A 28 -10.56 -1.62 24.97
C GLU A 28 -9.51 -1.70 23.83
N ALA A 29 -8.78 -0.61 23.59
CA ALA A 29 -7.72 -0.59 22.59
C ALA A 29 -6.54 -1.49 22.97
N HIS A 30 -6.11 -1.46 24.23
CA HIS A 30 -5.04 -2.32 24.74
C HIS A 30 -5.40 -3.81 24.68
N GLU A 31 -6.63 -4.17 25.02
CA GLU A 31 -7.13 -5.55 24.90
C GLU A 31 -7.16 -6.00 23.44
N ARG A 32 -7.58 -5.13 22.51
CA ARG A 32 -7.51 -5.43 21.07
C ARG A 32 -6.08 -5.70 20.60
N LEU A 33 -5.13 -4.87 21.02
CA LEU A 33 -3.71 -5.09 20.72
C LEU A 33 -3.18 -6.40 21.33
N ARG A 34 -3.54 -6.70 22.59
CA ARG A 34 -3.17 -7.97 23.26
C ARG A 34 -3.73 -9.19 22.55
N ASN A 35 -4.95 -9.07 22.01
CA ASN A 35 -5.63 -10.11 21.25
C ASN A 35 -5.15 -10.20 19.78
N GLY A 36 -4.15 -9.39 19.38
CA GLY A 36 -3.54 -9.43 18.05
C GLY A 36 -4.33 -8.69 16.96
N PHE A 37 -5.39 -7.98 17.30
CA PHE A 37 -6.14 -7.17 16.34
C PHE A 37 -5.37 -5.88 16.02
N THR A 38 -4.83 -5.81 14.79
CA THR A 38 -3.99 -4.69 14.33
C THR A 38 -4.79 -3.47 13.88
N TYR A 39 -6.04 -3.67 13.44
CA TYR A 39 -6.86 -2.62 12.82
C TYR A 39 -8.23 -2.50 13.48
N SER A 40 -8.90 -1.37 13.25
CA SER A 40 -10.31 -1.18 13.65
C SER A 40 -11.22 -2.25 13.04
N GLU A 41 -12.36 -2.56 13.69
CA GLU A 41 -13.35 -3.54 13.19
C GLU A 41 -13.80 -3.26 11.75
N PHE A 42 -13.94 -1.98 11.40
CA PHE A 42 -14.27 -1.59 10.03
C PHE A 42 -13.17 -1.99 9.05
N ALA A 43 -11.91 -1.72 9.39
CA ALA A 43 -10.77 -2.06 8.56
C ALA A 43 -10.55 -3.57 8.48
N THR A 44 -10.67 -4.31 9.59
CA THR A 44 -10.56 -5.78 9.58
C THR A 44 -11.63 -6.41 8.70
N LYS A 45 -12.88 -5.96 8.82
CA LYS A 45 -13.99 -6.43 7.97
C LYS A 45 -13.72 -6.22 6.48
N ARG A 46 -13.16 -5.06 6.09
CA ARG A 46 -12.82 -4.80 4.68
C ARG A 46 -11.68 -5.67 4.19
N VAL A 47 -10.69 -5.93 5.04
CA VAL A 47 -9.58 -6.82 4.72
C VAL A 47 -10.08 -8.26 4.53
N GLU A 48 -10.90 -8.76 5.46
CA GLU A 48 -11.54 -10.08 5.36
C GLU A 48 -12.44 -10.21 4.13
N GLU A 49 -13.24 -9.19 3.83
CA GLU A 49 -14.07 -9.18 2.63
C GLU A 49 -13.21 -9.20 1.35
N SER A 50 -12.12 -8.44 1.34
CA SER A 50 -11.17 -8.43 0.23
C SER A 50 -10.54 -9.82 0.05
N PHE A 51 -10.15 -10.49 1.14
CA PHE A 51 -9.64 -11.86 1.10
C PHE A 51 -10.71 -12.83 0.57
N ARG A 52 -11.95 -12.75 1.05
CA ARG A 52 -13.06 -13.58 0.57
C ARG A 52 -13.33 -13.38 -0.93
N ARG A 53 -13.28 -12.14 -1.40
CA ARG A 53 -13.46 -11.79 -2.82
C ARG A 53 -12.29 -12.22 -3.69
N ALA A 54 -11.07 -12.15 -3.16
CA ALA A 54 -9.86 -12.60 -3.85
C ALA A 54 -9.74 -14.13 -3.93
N GLY A 55 -10.48 -14.86 -3.10
CA GLY A 55 -10.40 -16.32 -3.02
C GLY A 55 -8.98 -16.77 -2.66
N ASN A 56 -8.43 -17.69 -3.45
CA ASN A 56 -7.11 -18.31 -3.28
C ASN A 56 -6.03 -17.73 -4.21
N ILE A 57 -6.17 -16.49 -4.67
CA ILE A 57 -5.15 -15.82 -5.49
C ILE A 57 -3.92 -15.51 -4.61
N VAL A 58 -2.96 -16.44 -4.60
CA VAL A 58 -1.65 -16.23 -3.97
C VAL A 58 -0.76 -15.47 -4.95
N VAL A 59 -0.61 -14.16 -4.73
CA VAL A 59 0.41 -13.37 -5.43
C VAL A 59 1.76 -13.68 -4.77
N ASN A 60 2.43 -14.73 -5.26
CA ASN A 60 3.79 -15.02 -4.83
C ASN A 60 4.72 -13.92 -5.36
N ARG A 61 5.24 -13.08 -4.47
CA ARG A 61 6.37 -12.19 -4.77
C ARG A 61 7.48 -13.12 -5.26
N ARG A 62 7.90 -13.02 -6.53
CA ARG A 62 8.89 -13.93 -7.13
C ARG A 62 10.07 -14.06 -6.18
N ALA A 63 10.20 -15.21 -5.54
CA ALA A 63 11.33 -15.48 -4.66
C ALA A 63 12.58 -15.48 -5.53
N THR A 64 13.64 -14.81 -5.08
CA THR A 64 14.98 -14.96 -5.66
C THR A 64 15.56 -16.37 -5.44
N LYS A 65 14.81 -17.26 -4.78
CA LYS A 65 15.24 -18.61 -4.41
C LYS A 65 15.43 -19.43 -5.69
N GLY A 66 16.70 -19.62 -6.05
CA GLY A 66 17.15 -20.27 -7.28
C GLY A 66 18.05 -19.39 -8.15
N ARG A 67 18.04 -18.07 -7.97
CA ARG A 67 19.06 -17.19 -8.57
C ARG A 67 20.29 -17.19 -7.66
N PRO A 68 21.47 -17.61 -8.15
CA PRO A 68 22.70 -17.47 -7.38
C PRO A 68 22.82 -16.02 -6.91
N LYS A 69 23.07 -15.81 -5.61
CA LYS A 69 23.47 -14.47 -5.15
C LYS A 69 24.69 -14.08 -5.97
N SER A 70 24.60 -12.95 -6.66
CA SER A 70 25.74 -12.43 -7.40
C SER A 70 26.92 -12.28 -6.44
N THR A 71 28.05 -12.86 -6.79
CA THR A 71 29.33 -12.66 -6.08
C THR A 71 30.00 -11.35 -6.50
N ARG A 72 29.52 -10.72 -7.57
CA ARG A 72 30.05 -9.45 -8.07
C ARG A 72 29.67 -8.31 -7.12
N TYR A 73 30.66 -7.53 -6.70
CA TYR A 73 30.46 -6.24 -6.04
C TYR A 73 29.68 -5.30 -6.97
N LEU A 74 28.59 -4.73 -6.47
CA LEU A 74 27.83 -3.69 -7.17
C LEU A 74 28.59 -2.38 -7.02
N ASN A 75 28.98 -1.76 -8.13
CA ASN A 75 29.66 -0.46 -8.10
C ASN A 75 28.71 0.65 -8.56
N GLU A 76 29.16 1.90 -8.45
CA GLU A 76 28.35 3.09 -8.78
C GLU A 76 27.82 3.06 -10.23
N MET A 77 28.58 2.49 -11.17
CA MET A 77 28.14 2.35 -12.57
C MET A 77 26.97 1.38 -12.77
N ASP A 78 26.72 0.45 -11.85
CA ASP A 78 25.62 -0.51 -11.95
C ASP A 78 24.28 0.08 -11.50
N SER A 79 24.30 1.22 -10.80
CA SER A 79 23.10 1.92 -10.32
C SER A 79 22.21 2.35 -11.49
N ARG A 80 20.91 2.02 -11.42
CA ARG A 80 19.93 2.37 -12.48
C ARG A 80 19.66 3.87 -12.56
N ASP A 81 19.96 4.61 -11.51
CA ASP A 81 19.63 6.02 -11.40
C ASP A 81 20.53 6.90 -12.29
N MET A 82 21.70 6.40 -12.69
CA MET A 82 22.60 7.07 -13.64
C MET A 82 22.31 6.73 -15.11
N ARG A 83 21.45 5.73 -15.39
CA ARG A 83 21.08 5.40 -16.77
C ARG A 83 20.10 6.45 -17.27
N GLY A 84 20.45 7.07 -18.40
CA GLY A 84 19.63 8.11 -19.02
C GLY A 84 18.18 7.66 -19.31
N PRO A 85 17.29 8.62 -19.62
CA PRO A 85 15.87 8.34 -19.76
C PRO A 85 15.55 7.20 -20.74
N CYS A 86 14.69 6.28 -20.32
CA CYS A 86 14.26 5.16 -21.16
C CYS A 86 13.44 5.66 -22.36
N ARG A 87 14.01 5.50 -23.55
CA ARG A 87 13.35 5.78 -24.83
C ARG A 87 12.65 4.55 -25.39
N CYS A 88 11.50 4.75 -26.02
CA CYS A 88 10.82 3.68 -26.74
C CYS A 88 11.70 3.17 -27.89
N THR A 89 11.99 1.87 -27.93
CA THR A 89 12.84 1.30 -28.98
C THR A 89 12.19 1.26 -30.37
N ILE A 90 10.89 1.56 -30.48
CA ILE A 90 10.19 1.59 -31.79
C ILE A 90 10.24 3.00 -32.38
N CYS A 91 9.92 4.04 -31.60
CA CYS A 91 9.81 5.40 -32.11
C CYS A 91 10.81 6.39 -31.51
N GLY A 92 11.69 5.95 -30.61
CA GLY A 92 12.75 6.76 -29.99
C GLY A 92 12.29 7.79 -28.95
N ARG A 93 10.97 7.95 -28.72
CA ARG A 93 10.43 8.94 -27.78
C ARG A 93 10.34 8.39 -26.35
N GLU A 94 10.57 9.26 -25.38
CA GLU A 94 10.42 8.95 -23.95
C GLU A 94 8.93 8.90 -23.56
N GLY A 95 8.64 8.40 -22.36
CA GLY A 95 7.27 8.37 -21.81
C GLY A 95 6.46 7.10 -22.10
N HIS A 96 6.95 6.19 -22.93
CA HIS A 96 6.33 4.87 -23.12
C HIS A 96 7.34 3.78 -23.52
N SER A 97 7.00 2.53 -23.21
CA SER A 97 7.77 1.36 -23.61
C SER A 97 7.36 0.86 -25.00
N ARG A 98 8.22 0.04 -25.62
CA ARG A 98 7.96 -0.68 -26.89
C ARG A 98 6.54 -1.25 -26.97
N SER A 99 6.09 -1.92 -25.91
CA SER A 99 4.79 -2.61 -25.86
C SER A 99 3.58 -1.70 -26.01
N ARG A 100 3.72 -0.42 -25.64
CA ARG A 100 2.68 0.61 -25.69
C ARG A 100 2.90 1.60 -26.82
N CYS A 101 3.83 1.31 -27.74
CA CYS A 101 4.11 2.21 -28.85
C CYS A 101 2.92 2.24 -29.82
N PRO A 102 2.39 3.41 -30.18
CA PRO A 102 1.31 3.53 -31.16
C PRO A 102 1.66 2.92 -32.53
N GLN A 103 2.95 2.83 -32.85
CA GLN A 103 3.44 2.27 -34.11
C GLN A 103 3.68 0.75 -34.07
N ARG A 104 3.21 0.05 -33.03
CA ARG A 104 3.49 -1.38 -32.85
C ARG A 104 2.72 -2.32 -33.80
N ALA A 105 1.78 -1.83 -34.63
CA ALA A 105 1.05 -2.67 -35.58
C ALA A 105 0.85 -2.03 -36.97
N GLY A 106 1.39 -2.69 -38.01
CA GLY A 106 1.04 -2.55 -39.44
C GLY A 106 2.18 -2.95 -40.40
N PRO A 107 1.92 -3.32 -41.67
CA PRO A 107 1.03 -4.38 -42.19
C PRO A 107 1.81 -5.47 -43.01
N SER A 108 1.18 -6.64 -43.22
CA SER A 108 1.71 -7.84 -43.90
C SER A 108 2.04 -7.69 -45.40
N SER A 109 3.07 -8.40 -45.90
CA SER A 109 3.26 -8.97 -47.26
C SER A 109 4.59 -9.77 -47.27
N ALA A 110 4.66 -11.10 -47.41
CA ALA A 110 4.41 -12.00 -48.55
C ALA A 110 5.74 -12.50 -49.21
N GLY A 111 6.03 -13.82 -49.06
CA GLY A 111 6.48 -14.72 -50.14
C GLY A 111 7.96 -14.85 -50.55
N GLY A 112 8.38 -16.12 -50.75
CA GLY A 112 9.37 -16.60 -51.75
C GLY A 112 10.82 -16.74 -51.28
N HIS A 113 11.59 -17.81 -51.56
CA HIS A 113 11.42 -19.07 -52.29
C HIS A 113 12.27 -20.14 -51.58
#